data_AF-A0A4Z1J040-F1
#
_entry.id   AF-A0A4Z1J040-F1
#
_cell.length_a   1.000
_cell.length_b   1.000
_cell.length_c   1.000
_cell.angle_alpha   90.00
_cell.angle_beta   90.00
_cell.angle_gamma   90.00
#
_symmetry.space_group_name_H-M   'P 1'
#
loop_
_entity.id
_entity.type
_entity.pdbx_description
1 polymer ?
#
loop_
_entity_poly.entity_id
_entity_poly.type
_entity_poly.pdbx_seq_one_letter_code
_entity_poly.pdbx_strand_id
1 'polypeptide(L)'
;MASASIVGSTGLVGTHILSTLLSHPSISSVHSLSRRAPNPNSTSPKLHSLTSPDTATWASLLSSISPSPLLFFSALGTTKAQAGSIDAQRKIDHDLNLELASTFSLSQTGTAPDANTETPTENQETPPNKIYILISTHGANPSSRLPYPKMKGELEDAVKALLQSKENQVKHVIILRPGLIVGEREDSRPVEFVARKVAGWMGWVNPGLQDFWAQDARVIGRAAVEAGVRAMGGRDGEAEIPRVWELGQGDIVRLGKVEWRGE
;
A
#
# COMPACT_ATOMS: atom_id res chain seq x y z
N MET A 1 -8.09 -13.92 -11.85
CA MET A 1 -8.47 -12.87 -10.88
C MET A 1 -7.72 -13.12 -9.58
N ALA A 2 -7.34 -12.06 -8.86
CA ALA A 2 -6.52 -12.14 -7.67
C ALA A 2 -7.20 -11.56 -6.43
N SER A 3 -6.81 -12.05 -5.25
CA SER A 3 -7.17 -11.46 -3.96
C SER A 3 -6.11 -10.45 -3.51
N ALA A 4 -6.56 -9.38 -2.87
CA ALA A 4 -5.71 -8.34 -2.32
C ALA A 4 -5.95 -8.16 -0.81
N SER A 5 -4.93 -7.71 -0.09
CA SER A 5 -5.07 -7.12 1.25
C SER A 5 -4.57 -5.68 1.26
N ILE A 6 -5.13 -4.86 2.15
CA ILE A 6 -4.73 -3.47 2.32
C ILE A 6 -4.75 -3.06 3.79
N VAL A 7 -3.71 -2.32 4.19
CA VAL A 7 -3.68 -1.52 5.43
C VAL A 7 -3.63 -0.03 5.11
N GLY A 8 -4.21 0.79 5.99
CA GLY A 8 -4.31 2.24 5.78
C GLY A 8 -5.44 2.64 4.83
N SER A 9 -6.42 1.76 4.59
CA SER A 9 -7.57 1.97 3.69
C SER A 9 -8.51 3.14 4.08
N THR A 10 -8.42 3.64 5.32
CA THR A 10 -9.15 4.83 5.79
C THR A 10 -8.33 6.13 5.68
N GLY A 11 -7.09 6.03 5.19
CA GLY A 11 -6.19 7.15 4.91
C GLY A 11 -6.51 7.81 3.57
N LEU A 12 -5.93 8.99 3.33
CA LEU A 12 -6.18 9.80 2.12
C LEU A 12 -5.97 9.00 0.82
N VAL A 13 -4.80 8.37 0.67
CA VAL A 13 -4.50 7.52 -0.50
C VAL A 13 -5.21 6.15 -0.38
N GLY A 14 -5.23 5.57 0.81
CA GLY A 14 -5.75 4.22 1.01
C GLY A 14 -7.23 4.06 0.68
N THR A 15 -8.06 5.11 0.86
CA THR A 15 -9.47 5.08 0.44
C THR A 15 -9.61 4.97 -1.07
N HIS A 16 -8.75 5.64 -1.83
CA HIS A 16 -8.72 5.51 -3.29
C HIS A 16 -8.15 4.17 -3.74
N ILE A 17 -7.13 3.63 -3.08
CA ILE A 17 -6.66 2.26 -3.37
C ILE A 17 -7.80 1.26 -3.14
N LEU A 18 -8.49 1.33 -2.01
CA LEU A 18 -9.60 0.44 -1.70
C LEU A 18 -10.72 0.54 -2.75
N SER A 19 -11.19 1.76 -3.05
CA SER A 19 -12.22 1.99 -4.07
C SER A 19 -11.80 1.45 -5.45
N THR A 20 -10.53 1.64 -5.81
CA THR A 20 -9.99 1.15 -7.08
C THR A 20 -9.90 -0.38 -7.10
N LEU A 21 -9.45 -1.02 -6.02
CA LEU A 21 -9.42 -2.49 -5.92
C LEU A 21 -10.82 -3.11 -6.03
N LEU A 22 -11.83 -2.50 -5.41
CA LEU A 22 -13.20 -3.01 -5.43
C LEU A 22 -13.83 -2.93 -6.83
N SER A 23 -13.49 -1.91 -7.62
CA SER A 23 -13.98 -1.74 -8.99
C SER A 23 -13.17 -2.54 -10.02
N HIS A 24 -11.90 -2.85 -9.76
CA HIS A 24 -11.03 -3.46 -10.75
C HIS A 24 -11.45 -4.92 -11.12
N PRO A 25 -11.56 -5.27 -12.43
CA PRO A 25 -12.06 -6.58 -12.88
C PRO A 25 -11.09 -7.73 -12.56
N SER A 26 -9.78 -7.47 -12.55
CA SER A 26 -8.79 -8.49 -12.19
C SER A 26 -8.78 -8.85 -10.69
N ILE A 27 -9.52 -8.13 -9.85
CA ILE A 27 -9.56 -8.34 -8.39
C ILE A 27 -10.88 -9.02 -8.01
N SER A 28 -10.79 -10.19 -7.37
CA SER A 28 -11.95 -10.98 -6.94
C SER A 28 -12.35 -10.70 -5.48
N SER A 29 -11.38 -10.39 -4.60
CA SER A 29 -11.64 -10.08 -3.20
C SER A 29 -10.59 -9.13 -2.61
N VAL A 30 -11.00 -8.36 -1.60
CA VAL A 30 -10.17 -7.36 -0.92
C VAL A 30 -10.34 -7.49 0.59
N HIS A 31 -9.24 -7.75 1.30
CA HIS A 31 -9.20 -7.81 2.76
C HIS A 31 -8.65 -6.50 3.32
N SER A 32 -9.50 -5.70 3.96
CA SER A 32 -9.10 -4.42 4.54
C SER A 32 -8.84 -4.58 6.04
N LEU A 33 -7.55 -4.51 6.45
CA LEU A 33 -7.14 -4.49 7.85
C LEU A 33 -7.13 -3.05 8.35
N SER A 34 -7.93 -2.77 9.37
CA SER A 34 -8.15 -1.39 9.82
C SER A 34 -8.55 -1.29 11.29
N ARG A 35 -8.31 -0.13 11.91
CA ARG A 35 -8.68 0.10 13.32
C ARG A 35 -10.18 0.28 13.53
N ARG A 36 -10.87 0.64 12.46
CA ARG A 36 -12.31 0.93 12.39
C ARG A 36 -12.75 0.48 11.01
N ALA A 37 -14.00 0.02 10.90
CA ALA A 37 -14.56 -0.36 9.62
C ALA A 37 -14.35 0.76 8.56
N PRO A 38 -14.03 0.40 7.31
CA PRO A 38 -14.09 1.32 6.18
C PRO A 38 -15.48 1.98 6.07
N ASN A 39 -15.63 2.98 5.19
CA ASN A 39 -16.89 3.72 5.00
C ASN A 39 -18.12 2.78 5.11
N PRO A 40 -19.06 3.03 6.03
CA PRO A 40 -20.19 2.12 6.29
C PRO A 40 -21.09 1.90 5.07
N ASN A 41 -21.00 2.76 4.05
CA ASN A 41 -21.75 2.63 2.79
C ASN A 41 -21.06 1.72 1.76
N SER A 42 -19.85 1.24 2.02
CA SER A 42 -19.12 0.34 1.13
C SER A 42 -19.63 -1.10 1.26
N THR A 43 -20.71 -1.43 0.55
CA THR A 43 -21.36 -2.76 0.59
C THR A 43 -20.85 -3.72 -0.50
N SER A 44 -19.65 -3.51 -1.05
CA SER A 44 -19.14 -4.35 -2.13
C SER A 44 -19.00 -5.81 -1.68
N PRO A 45 -19.52 -6.79 -2.44
CA PRO A 45 -19.39 -8.21 -2.11
C PRO A 45 -17.94 -8.70 -2.15
N LYS A 46 -17.02 -7.93 -2.76
CA LYS A 46 -15.58 -8.23 -2.76
C LYS A 46 -14.89 -7.86 -1.44
N LEU A 47 -15.50 -7.04 -0.58
CA LEU A 47 -14.86 -6.47 0.60
C LEU A 47 -15.02 -7.35 1.83
N HIS A 48 -13.89 -7.77 2.40
CA HIS A 48 -13.80 -8.43 3.70
C HIS A 48 -13.10 -7.50 4.70
N SER A 49 -13.82 -6.99 5.70
CA SER A 49 -13.27 -6.05 6.67
C SER A 49 -12.74 -6.77 7.91
N LEU A 50 -11.43 -6.67 8.15
CA LEU A 50 -10.77 -7.18 9.34
C LEU A 50 -10.50 -5.99 10.29
N THR A 51 -11.43 -5.76 11.21
CA THR A 51 -11.38 -4.60 12.11
C THR A 51 -10.79 -4.99 13.46
N SER A 52 -9.66 -4.37 13.83
CA SER A 52 -9.12 -4.49 15.18
C SER A 52 -8.47 -3.17 15.62
N PRO A 53 -8.89 -2.57 16.75
CA PRO A 53 -8.30 -1.34 17.26
C PRO A 53 -6.86 -1.55 17.74
N ASP A 54 -6.50 -2.78 18.12
CA ASP A 54 -5.17 -3.16 18.55
C ASP A 54 -4.33 -3.63 17.36
N THR A 55 -3.37 -2.81 16.96
CA THR A 55 -2.48 -3.09 15.83
C THR A 55 -1.56 -4.28 16.06
N ALA A 56 -1.30 -4.67 17.31
CA ALA A 56 -0.49 -5.85 17.62
C ALA A 56 -1.14 -7.16 17.13
N THR A 57 -2.46 -7.16 16.92
CA THR A 57 -3.20 -8.32 16.39
C THR A 57 -3.11 -8.45 14.87
N TRP A 58 -2.63 -7.41 14.15
CA TRP A 58 -2.81 -7.32 12.69
C TRP A 58 -1.95 -8.32 11.91
N ALA A 59 -0.76 -8.67 12.41
CA ALA A 59 0.06 -9.72 11.80
C ALA A 59 -0.69 -11.06 11.82
N SER A 60 -1.27 -11.42 12.98
CA SER A 60 -2.08 -12.64 13.12
C SER A 60 -3.34 -12.61 12.23
N LEU A 61 -4.02 -11.46 12.16
CA LEU A 61 -5.16 -11.30 11.25
C LEU A 61 -4.75 -11.49 9.79
N LEU A 62 -3.62 -10.91 9.37
CA LEU A 62 -3.10 -11.04 8.01
C LEU A 62 -2.74 -12.48 7.66
N SER A 63 -2.08 -13.22 8.57
CA SER A 63 -1.70 -14.62 8.35
C SER A 63 -2.89 -15.59 8.38
N SER A 64 -3.99 -15.23 9.06
CA SER A 64 -5.21 -16.04 9.09
C SER A 64 -6.04 -16.02 7.80
N ILE A 65 -5.73 -15.12 6.85
CA ILE A 65 -6.43 -15.07 5.56
C ILE A 65 -6.02 -16.29 4.72
N SER A 66 -7.00 -17.16 4.43
CA SER A 66 -6.79 -18.37 3.62
C SER A 66 -7.77 -18.43 2.44
N PRO A 67 -7.27 -18.59 1.19
CA PRO A 67 -5.86 -18.56 0.81
C PRO A 67 -5.24 -17.17 1.00
N SER A 68 -3.92 -17.12 1.24
CA SER A 68 -3.22 -15.84 1.44
C SER A 68 -3.33 -14.95 0.19
N PRO A 69 -3.56 -13.63 0.35
CA PRO A 69 -3.66 -12.71 -0.78
C PRO A 69 -2.43 -12.69 -1.66
N LEU A 70 -2.63 -12.47 -2.97
CA LEU A 70 -1.52 -12.32 -3.93
C LEU A 70 -0.91 -10.92 -3.86
N LEU A 71 -1.74 -9.91 -3.63
CA LEU A 71 -1.34 -8.50 -3.53
C LEU A 71 -1.46 -8.01 -2.08
N PHE A 72 -0.46 -7.26 -1.59
CA PHE A 72 -0.57 -6.55 -0.32
C PHE A 72 -0.19 -5.08 -0.46
N PHE A 73 -1.14 -4.19 -0.16
CA PHE A 73 -0.98 -2.75 -0.22
C PHE A 73 -0.77 -2.16 1.18
N SER A 74 0.34 -1.46 1.39
CA SER A 74 0.58 -0.69 2.59
C SER A 74 0.49 0.82 2.33
N ALA A 75 -0.60 1.42 2.81
CA ALA A 75 -0.82 2.87 2.81
C ALA A 75 -0.85 3.45 4.24
N LEU A 76 -0.14 2.80 5.17
CA LEU A 76 -0.01 3.27 6.54
C LEU A 76 0.92 4.48 6.63
N GLY A 77 0.44 5.50 7.34
CA GLY A 77 1.24 6.67 7.68
C GLY A 77 0.53 7.53 8.73
N THR A 78 1.33 8.10 9.62
CA THR A 78 0.92 9.10 10.59
C THR A 78 1.91 10.26 10.57
N THR A 79 1.62 11.30 11.35
CA THR A 79 2.51 12.44 11.54
C THR A 79 2.95 12.50 12.99
N LYS A 80 4.12 13.09 13.27
CA LYS A 80 4.55 13.40 14.64
C LYS A 80 3.43 14.06 15.45
N ALA A 81 2.71 15.02 14.87
CA ALA A 81 1.63 15.73 15.53
C ALA A 81 0.44 14.82 15.91
N GLN A 82 0.12 13.81 15.08
CA GLN A 82 -0.94 12.86 15.37
C GLN A 82 -0.50 11.72 16.28
N ALA A 83 0.77 11.31 16.19
CA ALA A 83 1.35 10.24 17.01
C ALA A 83 1.81 10.73 18.40
N GLY A 84 2.04 12.03 18.55
CA GLY A 84 2.56 12.66 19.78
C GLY A 84 4.08 12.74 19.85
N SER A 85 4.80 11.81 19.21
CA SER A 85 6.27 11.80 19.18
C SER A 85 6.82 11.17 17.89
N ILE A 86 8.12 11.34 17.65
CA ILE A 86 8.82 10.67 16.54
C ILE A 86 8.85 9.15 16.75
N ASP A 87 9.07 8.68 17.99
CA ASP A 87 9.08 7.25 18.29
C ASP A 87 7.70 6.62 18.07
N ALA A 88 6.63 7.31 18.49
CA ALA A 88 5.27 6.84 18.24
C ALA A 88 4.92 6.86 16.74
N GLN A 89 5.44 7.84 15.98
CA GLN A 89 5.32 7.85 14.53
C GLN A 89 6.06 6.65 13.92
N ARG A 90 7.29 6.36 14.38
CA ARG A 90 8.11 5.22 13.91
C ARG A 90 7.43 3.88 14.09
N LYS A 91 6.80 3.66 15.25
CA LYS A 91 6.01 2.44 15.51
C LYS A 91 4.97 2.15 14.44
N ILE A 92 4.40 3.19 13.82
CA ILE A 92 3.37 3.06 12.78
C ILE A 92 4.00 3.08 11.37
N ASP A 93 4.77 4.11 11.06
CA ASP A 93 5.28 4.40 9.73
C ASP A 93 6.43 3.49 9.29
N HIS A 94 7.06 2.79 10.22
CA HIS A 94 8.17 1.86 9.98
C HIS A 94 7.88 0.49 10.58
N ASP A 95 7.75 0.38 11.91
CA ASP A 95 7.78 -0.92 12.59
C ASP A 95 6.57 -1.80 12.22
N LEU A 96 5.35 -1.25 12.37
CA LEU A 96 4.11 -1.95 11.98
C LEU A 96 4.08 -2.26 10.47
N ASN A 97 4.59 -1.36 9.63
CA ASN A 97 4.67 -1.61 8.18
C ASN A 97 5.57 -2.82 7.87
N LEU A 98 6.75 -2.86 8.48
CA LEU A 98 7.73 -3.92 8.26
C LEU A 98 7.27 -5.26 8.82
N GLU A 99 6.63 -5.26 10.00
CA GLU A 99 6.04 -6.46 10.60
C GLU A 99 5.01 -7.11 9.68
N LEU A 100 4.12 -6.30 9.10
CA LEU A 100 3.09 -6.79 8.19
C LEU A 100 3.67 -7.23 6.84
N ALA A 101 4.67 -6.52 6.32
CA ALA A 101 5.38 -6.91 5.10
C ALA A 101 6.09 -8.27 5.29
N SER A 102 6.75 -8.46 6.43
CA SER A 102 7.40 -9.73 6.80
C SER A 102 6.38 -10.86 6.93
N THR A 103 5.28 -10.62 7.64
CA THR A 103 4.18 -11.59 7.78
C THR A 103 3.61 -12.01 6.42
N PHE A 104 3.37 -11.03 5.55
CA PHE A 104 2.90 -11.27 4.20
C PHE A 104 3.91 -12.10 3.38
N SER A 105 5.20 -11.80 3.51
CA SER A 105 6.26 -12.50 2.78
C SER A 105 6.40 -13.97 3.14
N LEU A 106 6.09 -14.36 4.38
CA LEU A 106 6.22 -15.74 4.83
C LEU A 106 4.95 -16.58 4.59
N SER A 107 3.81 -15.92 4.34
CA SER A 107 2.55 -16.61 4.15
C SER A 107 2.50 -17.25 2.75
N GLN A 108 2.08 -18.50 2.63
CA GLN A 108 1.94 -19.15 1.32
C GLN A 108 0.62 -18.77 0.64
N THR A 109 0.66 -18.51 -0.67
CA THR A 109 -0.58 -18.44 -1.47
C THR A 109 -1.15 -19.85 -1.63
N GLY A 110 -2.48 -19.97 -1.74
CA GLY A 110 -3.05 -21.21 -2.25
C GLY A 110 -2.48 -21.50 -3.65
N THR A 111 -2.28 -22.77 -4.00
CA THR A 111 -1.96 -23.17 -5.36
C THR A 111 -3.07 -22.68 -6.29
N ALA A 112 -2.74 -21.75 -7.19
CA ALA A 112 -3.59 -21.55 -8.36
C ALA A 112 -3.58 -22.87 -9.13
N PRO A 113 -4.74 -23.45 -9.50
CA PRO A 113 -4.74 -24.58 -10.40
C PRO A 113 -4.18 -24.08 -11.73
N ASP A 114 -2.95 -24.47 -12.06
CA ASP A 114 -2.50 -24.42 -13.44
C ASP A 114 -3.47 -25.29 -14.24
N ALA A 115 -4.19 -24.69 -15.17
CA ALA A 115 -5.15 -25.40 -16.01
C ALA A 115 -4.49 -26.44 -16.94
N ASN A 116 -3.16 -26.55 -16.96
CA ASN A 116 -2.39 -27.36 -17.91
C ASN A 116 -1.21 -28.15 -17.30
N THR A 117 -1.11 -28.32 -15.99
CA THR A 117 0.04 -29.04 -15.40
C THR A 117 -0.42 -30.25 -14.61
N GLU A 118 0.15 -31.40 -14.97
CA GLU A 118 -0.01 -32.69 -14.29
C GLU A 118 0.15 -32.55 -12.78
N THR A 119 -0.56 -33.41 -12.04
CA THR A 119 -0.53 -33.57 -10.57
C THR A 119 0.79 -33.12 -9.94
N PRO A 120 0.76 -32.16 -8.99
CA PRO A 120 1.98 -31.71 -8.31
C PRO A 120 2.65 -32.90 -7.62
N THR A 121 3.86 -33.24 -8.05
CA THR A 121 4.76 -34.11 -7.27
C THR A 121 5.01 -33.47 -5.91
N GLU A 122 4.87 -34.27 -4.86
CA GLU A 122 4.78 -33.90 -3.42
C GLU A 122 5.96 -33.07 -2.85
N ASN A 123 6.96 -32.68 -3.65
CA ASN A 123 8.20 -32.03 -3.21
C ASN A 123 8.65 -30.81 -4.06
N GLN A 124 7.77 -30.17 -4.84
CA GLN A 124 8.12 -28.91 -5.54
C GLN A 124 7.70 -27.68 -4.73
N GLU A 125 8.69 -26.94 -4.21
CA GLU A 125 8.48 -25.60 -3.63
C GLU A 125 7.82 -24.67 -4.68
N THR A 126 6.72 -24.03 -4.31
CA THR A 126 6.06 -23.07 -5.19
C THR A 126 6.91 -21.79 -5.32
N PRO A 127 7.21 -21.32 -6.54
CA PRO A 127 8.04 -20.14 -6.71
C PRO A 127 7.36 -18.89 -6.12
N PRO A 128 8.12 -17.90 -5.64
CA PRO A 128 7.58 -16.64 -5.15
C PRO A 128 6.70 -15.98 -6.21
N ASN A 129 5.45 -15.66 -5.84
CA ASN A 129 4.46 -15.06 -6.73
C ASN A 129 3.79 -13.81 -6.14
N LYS A 130 4.02 -13.51 -4.86
CA LYS A 130 3.35 -12.40 -4.17
C LYS A 130 3.93 -11.04 -4.55
N ILE A 131 3.09 -10.01 -4.45
CA ILE A 131 3.47 -8.64 -4.77
C ILE A 131 3.14 -7.75 -3.58
N TYR A 132 4.15 -7.07 -3.07
CA TYR A 132 4.03 -6.08 -2.01
C TYR A 132 4.11 -4.67 -2.59
N ILE A 133 3.16 -3.80 -2.24
CA ILE A 133 3.06 -2.43 -2.74
C ILE A 133 3.09 -1.47 -1.54
N LEU A 134 4.12 -0.63 -1.48
CA LEU A 134 4.31 0.36 -0.42
C LEU A 134 4.06 1.78 -0.94
N ILE A 135 3.20 2.53 -0.25
CA ILE A 135 3.08 3.98 -0.43
C ILE A 135 4.09 4.67 0.50
N SER A 136 5.21 5.10 -0.08
CA SER A 136 6.26 5.84 0.60
C SER A 136 6.11 7.35 0.35
N THR A 137 7.23 8.07 0.18
CA THR A 137 7.26 9.51 -0.04
C THR A 137 8.44 9.88 -0.94
N HIS A 138 8.29 10.95 -1.71
CA HIS A 138 9.42 11.58 -2.36
C HIS A 138 10.45 12.08 -1.33
N GLY A 139 11.73 11.83 -1.59
CA GLY A 139 12.83 12.21 -0.68
C GLY A 139 13.09 11.24 0.46
N ALA A 140 12.41 10.08 0.53
CA ALA A 140 12.78 8.98 1.41
C ALA A 140 14.28 8.65 1.24
N ASN A 141 15.04 8.71 2.34
CA ASN A 141 16.48 8.53 2.31
C ASN A 141 16.97 8.06 3.69
N PRO A 142 17.46 6.82 3.84
CA PRO A 142 17.89 6.25 5.12
C PRO A 142 19.07 7.01 5.76
N SER A 143 19.84 7.77 4.96
CA SER A 143 20.95 8.61 5.42
C SER A 143 20.55 10.04 5.81
N SER A 144 19.26 10.39 5.71
CA SER A 144 18.78 11.74 6.03
C SER A 144 18.98 12.09 7.51
N ARG A 145 19.29 13.35 7.79
CA ARG A 145 19.32 13.89 9.17
C ARG A 145 17.92 14.21 9.71
N LEU A 146 16.92 14.30 8.83
CA LEU A 146 15.54 14.57 9.20
C LEU A 146 14.81 13.26 9.54
N PRO A 147 14.08 13.16 10.66
CA PRO A 147 13.48 11.90 11.10
C PRO A 147 12.53 11.25 10.10
N TYR A 148 11.66 12.03 9.44
CA TYR A 148 10.63 11.47 8.55
C TYR A 148 11.20 10.85 7.26
N PRO A 149 12.03 11.57 6.46
CA PRO A 149 12.69 10.97 5.30
C PRO A 149 13.59 9.80 5.66
N LYS A 150 14.28 9.86 6.81
CA LYS A 150 15.11 8.77 7.34
C LYS A 150 14.29 7.51 7.58
N MET A 151 13.23 7.64 8.37
CA MET A 151 12.33 6.53 8.71
C MET A 151 11.68 5.89 7.47
N LYS A 152 11.25 6.69 6.48
CA LYS A 152 10.71 6.15 5.23
C LYS A 152 11.77 5.44 4.38
N GLY A 153 12.97 6.00 4.29
CA GLY A 153 14.08 5.35 3.59
C GLY A 153 14.53 4.04 4.26
N GLU A 154 14.61 4.01 5.59
CA GLU A 154 14.91 2.79 6.34
C GLU A 154 13.85 1.71 6.12
N LEU A 155 12.56 2.08 6.08
CA LEU A 155 11.49 1.14 5.76
C LEU A 155 11.65 0.59 4.34
N GLU A 156 11.93 1.45 3.35
CA GLU A 156 12.15 1.02 1.97
C GLU A 156 13.29 0.01 1.84
N ASP A 157 14.42 0.24 2.51
CA ASP A 157 15.55 -0.69 2.52
C ASP A 157 15.17 -2.02 3.19
N ALA A 158 14.46 -1.96 4.32
CA ALA A 158 14.04 -3.16 5.05
C ALA A 158 13.07 -4.04 4.24
N VAL A 159 12.09 -3.44 3.54
CA VAL A 159 11.15 -4.23 2.72
C VAL A 159 11.81 -4.79 1.46
N LYS A 160 12.81 -4.11 0.88
CA LYS A 160 13.63 -4.66 -0.21
C LYS A 160 14.45 -5.85 0.26
N ALA A 161 14.96 -5.82 1.49
CA ALA A 161 15.75 -6.91 2.06
C ALA A 161 14.92 -8.21 2.21
N LEU A 162 13.59 -8.14 2.33
CA LEU A 162 12.71 -9.32 2.35
C LEU A 162 12.91 -10.21 1.11
N LEU A 163 13.22 -9.63 -0.05
CA LEU A 163 13.45 -10.36 -1.31
C LEU A 163 14.70 -11.24 -1.30
N GLN A 164 15.58 -11.07 -0.31
CA GLN A 164 16.82 -11.84 -0.14
C GLN A 164 16.63 -13.09 0.72
N SER A 165 15.52 -13.18 1.47
CA SER A 165 15.20 -14.37 2.26
C SER A 165 14.83 -15.54 1.36
N LYS A 166 15.30 -16.75 1.70
CA LYS A 166 14.95 -17.99 0.99
C LYS A 166 13.49 -18.39 1.21
N GLU A 167 12.93 -18.05 2.36
CA GLU A 167 11.56 -18.40 2.76
C GLU A 167 10.53 -17.36 2.27
N ASN A 168 10.98 -16.32 1.58
CA ASN A 168 10.12 -15.23 1.13
C ASN A 168 9.35 -15.60 -0.15
N GLN A 169 8.02 -15.45 -0.07
CA GLN A 169 7.08 -15.65 -1.16
C GLN A 169 6.85 -14.39 -2.02
N VAL A 170 7.46 -13.24 -1.68
CA VAL A 170 7.34 -12.00 -2.48
C VAL A 170 8.24 -12.05 -3.71
N LYS A 171 7.62 -11.98 -4.88
CA LYS A 171 8.29 -11.83 -6.18
C LYS A 171 8.68 -10.38 -6.45
N HIS A 172 7.75 -9.44 -6.20
CA HIS A 172 7.90 -8.02 -6.48
C HIS A 172 7.63 -7.14 -5.26
N VAL A 173 8.51 -6.18 -5.01
CA VAL A 173 8.30 -5.04 -4.10
C VAL A 173 8.16 -3.79 -4.95
N ILE A 174 6.99 -3.16 -4.91
CA ILE A 174 6.68 -1.92 -5.64
C ILE A 174 6.63 -0.77 -4.65
N ILE A 175 7.42 0.28 -4.86
CA ILE A 175 7.52 1.42 -3.95
C ILE A 175 7.10 2.67 -4.69
N LEU A 176 5.97 3.25 -4.29
CA LEU A 176 5.50 4.52 -4.82
C LEU A 176 6.07 5.66 -3.98
N ARG A 177 6.74 6.61 -4.62
CA ARG A 177 7.27 7.84 -4.01
C ARG A 177 6.51 9.06 -4.53
N PRO A 178 5.24 9.26 -4.09
CA PRO A 178 4.44 10.40 -4.50
C PRO A 178 5.06 11.72 -4.04
N GLY A 179 4.71 12.79 -4.75
CA GLY A 179 4.95 14.15 -4.30
C GLY A 179 4.13 14.49 -3.05
N LEU A 180 4.14 15.77 -2.65
CA LEU A 180 3.28 16.20 -1.55
C LEU A 180 1.81 16.03 -1.95
N ILE A 181 1.01 15.41 -1.07
CA ILE A 181 -0.36 14.98 -1.35
C ILE A 181 -1.33 16.01 -0.74
N VAL A 182 -2.17 16.63 -1.57
CA VAL A 182 -3.31 17.44 -1.13
C VAL A 182 -4.60 16.74 -1.55
N GLY A 183 -5.57 16.66 -0.65
CA GLY A 183 -6.92 16.21 -0.95
C GLY A 183 -7.88 16.49 0.19
N GLU A 184 -9.04 17.03 -0.16
CA GLU A 184 -10.17 17.24 0.73
C GLU A 184 -10.84 15.89 1.02
N ARG A 185 -11.12 15.61 2.30
CA ARG A 185 -11.81 14.39 2.71
C ARG A 185 -13.31 14.65 2.73
N GLU A 186 -14.06 14.01 1.85
CA GLU A 186 -15.51 13.81 2.03
C GLU A 186 -15.72 12.68 3.05
N ASP A 187 -15.99 13.06 4.30
CA ASP A 187 -17.11 12.51 5.08
C ASP A 187 -17.19 13.21 6.45
N SER A 188 -18.40 13.69 6.73
CA SER A 188 -18.85 14.58 7.80
C SER A 188 -18.23 14.36 9.20
N ARG A 189 -17.23 15.18 9.54
CA ARG A 189 -16.88 15.59 10.92
C ARG A 189 -16.39 17.05 10.88
N PRO A 190 -16.65 17.87 11.92
CA PRO A 190 -16.66 19.32 11.82
C PRO A 190 -15.41 19.87 11.13
N VAL A 191 -15.64 20.62 10.05
CA VAL A 191 -14.62 21.30 9.23
C VAL A 191 -13.58 22.03 10.10
N GLU A 192 -14.00 22.54 11.26
CA GLU A 192 -13.17 23.20 12.25
C GLU A 192 -12.03 22.34 12.84
N PHE A 193 -12.18 21.01 12.94
CA PHE A 193 -11.14 20.13 13.51
C PHE A 193 -10.02 19.79 12.52
N VAL A 194 -10.38 19.62 11.24
CA VAL A 194 -9.41 19.39 10.16
C VAL A 194 -8.73 20.71 9.80
N ALA A 195 -9.51 21.79 9.67
CA ALA A 195 -8.96 23.13 9.50
C ALA A 195 -8.04 23.51 10.66
N ARG A 196 -8.32 23.16 11.92
CA ARG A 196 -7.37 23.38 13.04
C ARG A 196 -6.11 22.55 12.93
N LYS A 197 -6.19 21.29 12.49
CA LYS A 197 -4.99 20.45 12.28
C LYS A 197 -4.12 20.92 11.11
N VAL A 198 -4.74 21.50 10.07
CA VAL A 198 -4.07 22.06 8.89
C VAL A 198 -3.62 23.51 9.13
N ALA A 199 -4.37 24.33 9.87
CA ALA A 199 -3.98 25.67 10.28
C ALA A 199 -2.87 25.64 11.34
N GLY A 200 -2.87 24.62 12.22
CA GLY A 200 -1.72 24.33 13.09
C GLY A 200 -0.45 23.95 12.33
N TRP A 201 -0.57 23.56 11.06
CA TRP A 201 0.54 23.35 10.13
C TRP A 201 0.93 24.64 9.38
N MET A 202 -0.01 25.53 9.13
CA MET A 202 0.17 26.77 8.34
C MET A 202 0.61 28.00 9.14
N GLY A 203 0.92 27.88 10.43
CA GLY A 203 1.40 29.02 11.19
C GLY A 203 2.64 29.70 10.58
N TRP A 204 3.45 29.01 9.77
CA TRP A 204 4.85 29.39 9.54
C TRP A 204 5.38 29.11 8.10
N VAL A 205 4.67 29.34 6.97
CA VAL A 205 5.37 29.51 5.67
C VAL A 205 4.56 30.13 4.51
N ASN A 206 5.31 30.81 3.63
CA ASN A 206 5.00 31.74 2.53
C ASN A 206 4.03 31.22 1.41
N PRO A 207 3.25 32.08 0.72
CA PRO A 207 2.27 31.72 -0.31
C PRO A 207 2.78 31.05 -1.59
N GLY A 208 4.10 31.01 -1.83
CA GLY A 208 4.71 30.40 -3.03
C GLY A 208 4.85 28.87 -3.01
N LEU A 209 4.34 28.19 -1.98
CA LEU A 209 4.42 26.73 -1.79
C LEU A 209 3.22 25.97 -2.36
N GLN A 210 2.22 26.65 -2.91
CA GLN A 210 0.96 26.03 -3.36
C GLN A 210 1.13 25.11 -4.58
N ASP A 211 2.10 25.36 -5.47
CA ASP A 211 2.22 24.65 -6.75
C ASP A 211 2.94 23.28 -6.67
N PHE A 212 3.66 22.98 -5.59
CA PHE A 212 4.41 21.71 -5.44
C PHE A 212 3.53 20.55 -4.92
N TRP A 213 2.23 20.80 -4.68
CA TRP A 213 1.41 20.06 -3.71
C TRP A 213 0.23 19.26 -4.34
N ALA A 214 0.16 19.18 -5.67
CA ALA A 214 -1.04 18.75 -6.40
C ALA A 214 -0.97 17.36 -7.07
N GLN A 215 -0.58 16.30 -6.36
CA GLN A 215 -0.93 14.95 -6.81
C GLN A 215 -2.23 14.49 -6.16
N ASP A 216 -3.26 14.31 -6.99
CA ASP A 216 -4.56 13.78 -6.60
C ASP A 216 -4.39 12.38 -5.98
N ALA A 217 -4.83 12.21 -4.73
CA ALA A 217 -4.78 10.94 -4.01
C ALA A 217 -5.46 9.79 -4.79
N ARG A 218 -6.42 10.11 -5.65
CA ARG A 218 -7.03 9.19 -6.62
C ARG A 218 -6.03 8.68 -7.64
N VAL A 219 -5.20 9.54 -8.19
CA VAL A 219 -4.17 9.16 -9.18
C VAL A 219 -3.13 8.25 -8.52
N ILE A 220 -2.71 8.56 -7.29
CA ILE A 220 -1.81 7.69 -6.52
C ILE A 220 -2.45 6.32 -6.29
N GLY A 221 -3.72 6.29 -5.87
CA GLY A 221 -4.45 5.04 -5.64
C GLY A 221 -4.58 4.18 -6.90
N ARG A 222 -4.93 4.80 -8.04
CA ARG A 222 -4.99 4.15 -9.35
C ARG A 222 -3.63 3.59 -9.78
N ALA A 223 -2.57 4.40 -9.66
CA ALA A 223 -1.21 3.97 -10.00
C ALA A 223 -0.75 2.77 -9.17
N ALA A 224 -1.05 2.75 -7.87
CA ALA A 224 -0.71 1.64 -6.99
C ALA A 224 -1.38 0.34 -7.45
N VAL A 225 -2.69 0.38 -7.72
CA VAL A 225 -3.45 -0.80 -8.19
C VAL A 225 -2.97 -1.25 -9.57
N GLU A 226 -2.79 -0.32 -10.50
CA GLU A 226 -2.30 -0.64 -11.85
C GLU A 226 -0.92 -1.31 -11.81
N ALA A 227 0.01 -0.76 -11.01
CA ALA A 227 1.34 -1.36 -10.85
C ALA A 227 1.27 -2.77 -10.26
N GLY A 228 0.44 -2.97 -9.23
CA GLY A 228 0.21 -4.29 -8.63
C GLY A 228 -0.37 -5.28 -9.65
N VAL A 229 -1.34 -4.85 -10.46
CA VAL A 229 -1.97 -5.69 -11.49
C VAL A 229 -0.99 -6.07 -12.59
N ARG A 230 -0.17 -5.14 -13.08
CA ARG A 230 0.86 -5.45 -14.10
C ARG A 230 1.89 -6.44 -13.59
N ALA A 231 2.28 -6.33 -12.32
CA ALA A 231 3.23 -7.26 -11.71
C ALA A 231 2.68 -8.69 -11.56
N MET A 232 1.35 -8.92 -11.63
CA MET A 232 0.76 -10.27 -11.57
C MET A 232 1.00 -11.10 -12.82
N GLY A 233 1.21 -10.48 -13.98
CA GLY A 233 1.35 -11.18 -15.25
C GLY A 233 1.46 -10.18 -16.38
N GLY A 234 2.66 -9.61 -16.54
CA GLY A 234 2.98 -8.49 -17.43
C GLY A 234 2.18 -8.49 -18.74
N ARG A 235 1.73 -7.32 -19.18
CA ARG A 235 0.99 -7.22 -20.45
C ARG A 235 1.88 -7.75 -21.58
N ASP A 236 1.28 -8.46 -22.54
CA ASP A 236 1.97 -8.89 -23.75
C ASP A 236 2.70 -7.69 -24.40
N GLY A 237 4.02 -7.78 -24.52
CA GLY A 237 4.87 -6.73 -25.10
C GLY A 237 5.38 -5.65 -24.14
N GLU A 238 5.05 -5.69 -22.84
CA GLU A 238 5.72 -4.84 -21.83
C GLU A 238 7.05 -5.47 -21.37
N ALA A 239 8.03 -4.61 -21.08
CA ALA A 239 9.30 -5.03 -20.49
C ALA A 239 9.07 -5.76 -19.17
N GLU A 240 9.94 -6.74 -18.88
CA GLU A 240 9.88 -7.50 -17.63
C GLU A 240 9.88 -6.56 -16.40
N ILE A 241 8.88 -6.71 -15.54
CA ILE A 241 8.77 -5.90 -14.31
C ILE A 241 9.92 -6.30 -13.36
N PRO A 242 10.73 -5.35 -12.87
CA PRO A 242 11.83 -5.67 -11.97
C PRO A 242 11.32 -6.21 -10.62
N ARG A 243 12.15 -6.99 -9.92
CA ARG A 243 11.82 -7.47 -8.54
C ARG A 243 11.61 -6.31 -7.56
N VAL A 244 12.31 -5.20 -7.75
CA VAL A 244 12.07 -3.94 -7.03
C VAL A 244 11.68 -2.90 -8.06
N TRP A 245 10.45 -2.39 -7.97
CA TRP A 245 9.94 -1.38 -8.88
C TRP A 245 9.66 -0.07 -8.13
N GLU A 246 10.57 0.88 -8.26
CA GLU A 246 10.40 2.21 -7.68
C GLU A 246 9.67 3.14 -8.67
N LEU A 247 8.59 3.77 -8.22
CA LEU A 247 7.73 4.62 -9.03
C LEU A 247 7.82 6.06 -8.52
N GLY A 248 8.41 6.93 -9.32
CA GLY A 248 8.48 8.36 -9.05
C GLY A 248 7.18 9.08 -9.42
N GLN A 249 7.15 10.40 -9.24
CA GLN A 249 5.97 11.23 -9.56
C GLN A 249 5.51 11.07 -11.02
N GLY A 250 6.44 11.03 -11.97
CA GLY A 250 6.13 10.86 -13.40
C GLY A 250 5.46 9.52 -13.69
N ASP A 251 5.95 8.43 -13.10
CA ASP A 251 5.35 7.11 -13.25
C ASP A 251 3.97 7.04 -12.61
N ILE A 252 3.79 7.65 -11.44
CA ILE A 252 2.50 7.71 -10.75
C ILE A 252 1.45 8.41 -11.63
N VAL A 253 1.80 9.53 -12.26
CA VAL A 253 0.90 10.22 -13.19
C VAL A 253 0.64 9.36 -14.43
N ARG A 254 1.68 8.75 -15.00
CA ARG A 254 1.56 7.90 -16.18
C ARG A 254 0.61 6.73 -15.93
N LEU A 255 0.82 5.95 -14.87
CA LEU A 255 0.01 4.78 -14.53
C LEU A 255 -1.40 5.16 -14.02
N GLY A 256 -1.49 6.18 -13.17
CA GLY A 256 -2.74 6.53 -12.49
C GLY A 256 -3.69 7.44 -13.28
N LYS A 257 -3.20 8.08 -14.35
CA LYS A 257 -3.98 9.03 -15.17
C LYS A 257 -3.92 8.74 -16.67
N VAL A 258 -2.74 8.51 -17.24
CA VAL A 258 -2.56 8.41 -18.70
C VAL A 258 -2.89 7.01 -19.22
N GLU A 259 -2.35 5.98 -18.56
CA GLU A 259 -2.49 4.58 -18.96
C GLU A 259 -3.61 3.85 -18.19
N TRP A 260 -4.30 4.56 -17.30
CA TRP A 260 -5.38 4.01 -16.50
C TRP A 260 -6.55 3.58 -17.40
N ARG A 261 -6.94 2.31 -17.31
CA ARG A 261 -8.05 1.71 -18.07
C ARG A 261 -9.07 0.98 -17.21
N GLY A 262 -8.93 1.05 -15.89
CA GLY A 262 -9.76 0.31 -14.92
C GLY A 262 -11.10 0.99 -14.61
N GLU A 263 -11.88 1.34 -15.63
CA GLU A 263 -13.31 1.74 -15.48
C GLU A 263 -14.24 0.56 -15.82
#